data_AF-A0A378LPX8-F1
#
_entry.id   AF-A0A378LPX8-F1
#
_cell.length_a   1.000
_cell.length_b   1.000
_cell.length_c   1.000
_cell.angle_alpha   90.00
_cell.angle_beta   90.00
_cell.angle_gamma   90.00
#
_symmetry.space_group_name_H-M   'P 1'
#
loop_
_entity.id
_entity.type
_entity.pdbx_description
1 polymer ?
#
loop_
_entity_poly.entity_id
_entity_poly.type
_entity_poly.pdbx_seq_one_letter_code
_entity_poly.pdbx_strand_id
1 'polypeptide(L)'
;MAFTHLELFALENPYERLSDGDSLASNASLLNKLAYKEQLSIATKIIAGCPESKFKKYGLHIKAIESLNQDKDTFHSVLDKAYQVRQGITSLLDPNNPNPHGLFLGNEFNPSLFHRFEDLSNQLLEGNEQAIAERLALCVPTQDQSKLAYNVRHTFSQKTLSEKLQLALVLRRDIERLLLSDNPEKFFMSRDYNEEACKAFINLFRILLEGKEEEIGTKLGALQSENARASIKRQLALLHTEAFDETNPFKLVADSLSVKESLEQKKMRSQAKNPNNYFNNRTTTPSFHNPLPTIEEEGNESFSDEENFSLHDREEVDEIDGILIYSSPNGIKL
;
A
#
# COMPACT_ATOMS: atom_id res chain seq x y z
N MET A 1 -8.76 24.59 -41.11
CA MET A 1 -9.71 23.83 -41.95
C MET A 1 -10.81 23.31 -41.03
N ALA A 2 -12.08 23.47 -41.39
CA ALA A 2 -13.19 22.99 -40.57
C ALA A 2 -13.53 21.55 -40.97
N PHE A 3 -13.65 20.65 -39.98
CA PHE A 3 -14.03 19.26 -40.20
C PHE A 3 -15.55 19.13 -40.40
N THR A 4 -15.98 18.04 -41.02
CA THR A 4 -17.35 17.54 -40.93
C THR A 4 -17.50 16.60 -39.72
N HIS A 5 -18.75 16.31 -39.32
CA HIS A 5 -19.04 15.38 -38.23
C HIS A 5 -18.43 13.98 -38.47
N LEU A 6 -18.58 13.44 -39.69
CA LEU A 6 -18.07 12.12 -40.04
C LEU A 6 -16.54 12.06 -40.06
N GLU A 7 -15.89 13.09 -40.60
CA GLU A 7 -14.43 13.17 -40.61
C GLU A 7 -13.85 13.20 -39.19
N LEU A 8 -14.47 13.95 -38.29
CA LEU A 8 -14.02 14.09 -36.91
C LEU A 8 -14.03 12.76 -36.15
N PHE A 9 -15.06 11.92 -36.38
CA PHE A 9 -15.17 10.60 -35.77
C PHE A 9 -14.26 9.53 -36.40
N ALA A 10 -13.94 9.71 -37.69
CA ALA A 10 -13.01 8.84 -38.41
C ALA A 10 -11.54 9.11 -38.06
N LEU A 11 -11.23 10.18 -37.33
CA LEU A 11 -9.86 10.45 -36.87
C LEU A 11 -9.40 9.38 -35.89
N GLU A 12 -8.37 8.64 -36.29
CA GLU A 12 -7.69 7.67 -35.44
C GLU A 12 -6.99 8.36 -34.27
N ASN A 13 -6.29 9.48 -34.54
CA ASN A 13 -5.70 10.34 -33.53
C ASN A 13 -6.15 11.81 -33.72
N PRO A 14 -7.25 12.24 -33.07
CA PRO A 14 -7.75 13.61 -33.21
C PRO A 14 -6.77 14.67 -32.69
N TYR A 15 -5.82 14.32 -31.81
CA TYR A 15 -4.81 15.26 -31.33
C TYR A 15 -3.98 15.86 -32.47
N GLU A 16 -3.56 15.08 -33.47
CA GLU A 16 -2.70 15.57 -34.56
C GLU A 16 -3.33 16.69 -35.39
N ARG A 17 -4.66 16.77 -35.37
CA ARG A 17 -5.45 17.73 -36.13
C ARG A 17 -6.05 18.85 -35.28
N LEU A 18 -6.11 18.64 -33.97
CA LEU A 18 -6.65 19.58 -32.98
C LEU A 18 -5.60 19.96 -31.92
N SER A 19 -4.32 19.91 -32.28
CA SER A 19 -3.18 20.04 -31.35
C SER A 19 -2.90 21.47 -30.86
N ASP A 20 -3.60 22.47 -31.38
CA ASP A 20 -3.38 23.88 -31.05
C ASP A 20 -4.70 24.65 -30.88
N GLY A 21 -4.56 25.85 -30.30
CA GLY A 21 -5.70 26.69 -29.96
C GLY A 21 -6.49 27.17 -31.19
N ASP A 22 -5.81 27.43 -32.31
CA ASP A 22 -6.44 27.92 -33.54
C ASP A 22 -7.29 26.85 -34.20
N SER A 23 -6.82 25.60 -34.18
CA SER A 23 -7.53 24.43 -34.70
C SER A 23 -8.78 24.11 -33.86
N LEU A 24 -8.67 24.23 -32.53
CA LEU A 24 -9.81 24.09 -31.62
C LEU A 24 -10.84 25.21 -31.85
N ALA A 25 -10.39 26.46 -31.95
CA ALA A 25 -11.27 27.61 -32.20
C ALA A 25 -11.98 27.50 -33.55
N SER A 26 -11.26 27.10 -34.60
CA SER A 26 -11.80 26.91 -35.96
C SER A 26 -12.91 25.86 -36.03
N ASN A 27 -12.89 24.88 -35.11
CA ASN A 27 -13.85 23.78 -35.07
C ASN A 27 -14.84 23.88 -33.90
N ALA A 28 -14.79 24.95 -33.09
CA ALA A 28 -15.55 25.09 -31.87
C ALA A 28 -17.07 24.96 -32.08
N SER A 29 -17.61 25.55 -33.15
CA SER A 29 -19.05 25.47 -33.46
C SER A 29 -19.51 24.04 -33.74
N LEU A 30 -18.68 23.24 -34.43
CA LEU A 30 -18.98 21.83 -34.67
C LEU A 30 -18.87 21.02 -33.39
N LEU A 31 -17.76 21.19 -32.66
CA LEU A 31 -17.46 20.48 -31.43
C LEU A 31 -18.53 20.71 -30.34
N ASN A 32 -19.03 21.93 -30.22
CA ASN A 32 -20.10 22.28 -29.27
C ASN A 32 -21.48 21.73 -29.68
N LYS A 33 -21.71 21.38 -30.94
CA LYS A 33 -22.98 20.79 -31.42
C LYS A 33 -23.05 19.27 -31.24
N LEU A 34 -21.92 18.63 -30.96
CA LEU A 34 -21.87 17.20 -30.70
C LEU A 34 -22.67 16.84 -29.47
N ALA A 35 -23.23 15.63 -29.44
CA ALA A 35 -23.84 15.11 -28.23
C ALA A 35 -22.80 15.00 -27.12
N TYR A 36 -23.23 15.07 -25.86
CA TYR A 36 -22.30 15.08 -24.74
C TYR A 36 -21.37 13.83 -24.69
N LYS A 37 -21.91 12.64 -25.01
CA LYS A 37 -21.12 11.40 -25.10
C LYS A 37 -20.06 11.43 -26.21
N GLU A 38 -20.38 12.10 -27.30
CA GLU A 38 -19.50 12.31 -28.45
C GLU A 38 -18.35 13.26 -28.10
N GLN A 39 -18.67 14.35 -27.40
CA GLN A 39 -17.68 15.28 -26.87
C GLN A 39 -16.70 14.55 -25.92
N LEU A 40 -17.21 13.72 -25.01
CA LEU A 40 -16.38 12.91 -24.11
C LEU A 40 -15.43 11.99 -24.88
N SER A 41 -15.95 11.24 -25.86
CA SER A 41 -15.13 10.30 -26.65
C SER A 41 -13.98 11.01 -27.37
N ILE A 42 -14.25 12.15 -28.00
CA ILE A 42 -13.23 12.91 -28.73
C ILE A 42 -12.23 13.55 -27.77
N ALA A 43 -12.70 14.15 -26.67
CA ALA A 43 -11.82 14.73 -25.65
C ALA A 43 -10.87 13.66 -25.07
N THR A 44 -11.38 12.48 -24.73
CA THR A 44 -10.58 11.33 -24.29
C THR A 44 -9.51 10.96 -25.32
N LYS A 45 -9.88 10.81 -26.60
CA LYS A 45 -8.92 10.48 -27.67
C LYS A 45 -7.85 11.55 -27.86
N ILE A 46 -8.22 12.83 -27.83
CA ILE A 46 -7.25 13.95 -27.93
C ILE A 46 -6.26 13.90 -26.77
N ILE A 47 -6.77 13.78 -25.54
CA ILE A 47 -5.93 13.80 -24.35
C ILE A 47 -5.07 12.54 -24.26
N ALA A 48 -5.59 11.36 -24.59
CA ALA A 48 -4.81 10.12 -24.65
C ALA A 48 -3.73 10.18 -25.74
N GLY A 49 -4.06 10.71 -26.93
CA GLY A 49 -3.15 10.82 -28.07
C GLY A 49 -2.09 11.93 -27.97
N CYS A 50 -2.16 12.79 -26.96
CA CYS A 50 -1.20 13.87 -26.76
C CYS A 50 0.15 13.33 -26.24
N PRO A 51 1.29 13.57 -26.91
CA PRO A 51 2.60 13.16 -26.42
C PRO A 51 2.98 13.87 -25.12
N GLU A 52 3.66 13.16 -24.21
CA GLU A 52 4.07 13.69 -22.89
C GLU A 52 4.89 14.98 -23.00
N SER A 53 5.81 15.04 -23.98
CA SER A 53 6.65 16.23 -24.23
C SER A 53 5.88 17.48 -24.64
N LYS A 54 4.64 17.32 -25.12
CA LYS A 54 3.76 18.42 -25.56
C LYS A 54 2.59 18.67 -24.61
N PHE A 55 2.35 17.79 -23.65
CA PHE A 55 1.16 17.82 -22.79
C PHE A 55 1.02 19.13 -22.02
N LYS A 56 2.10 19.60 -21.38
CA LYS A 56 2.12 20.89 -20.66
C LYS A 56 1.82 22.09 -21.56
N LYS A 57 2.40 22.12 -22.77
CA LYS A 57 2.14 23.18 -23.75
C LYS A 57 0.69 23.15 -24.23
N TYR A 58 0.14 21.96 -24.43
CA TYR A 58 -1.25 21.79 -24.82
C TYR A 58 -2.22 22.30 -23.74
N GLY A 59 -1.93 22.09 -22.46
CA GLY A 59 -2.68 22.69 -21.36
C GLY A 59 -2.73 24.22 -21.41
N LEU A 60 -1.68 24.89 -21.88
CA LEU A 60 -1.69 26.35 -22.09
C LEU A 60 -2.65 26.75 -23.21
N HIS A 61 -2.72 25.97 -24.29
CA HIS A 61 -3.68 26.22 -25.38
C HIS A 61 -5.12 26.03 -24.91
N ILE A 62 -5.40 25.00 -24.12
CA ILE A 62 -6.71 24.79 -23.50
C ILE A 62 -7.08 26.00 -22.63
N LYS A 63 -6.21 26.41 -21.69
CA LYS A 63 -6.48 27.55 -20.80
C LYS A 63 -6.66 28.88 -21.54
N ALA A 64 -5.93 29.11 -22.62
CA ALA A 64 -6.08 30.33 -23.41
C ALA A 64 -7.50 30.47 -23.99
N ILE A 65 -8.13 29.36 -24.38
CA ILE A 65 -9.49 29.33 -24.92
C ILE A 65 -10.55 29.51 -23.83
N GLU A 66 -10.26 29.11 -22.59
CA GLU A 66 -11.16 29.27 -21.45
C GLU A 66 -11.55 30.74 -21.23
N SER A 67 -10.60 31.66 -21.40
CA SER A 67 -10.83 33.10 -21.27
C SER A 67 -11.83 33.67 -22.28
N LEU A 68 -12.13 32.93 -23.35
CA LEU A 68 -13.00 33.34 -24.45
C LEU A 68 -14.41 32.73 -24.34
N ASN A 69 -14.61 31.69 -23.54
CA ASN A 69 -15.88 30.96 -23.43
C ASN A 69 -16.23 30.71 -21.96
N GLN A 70 -17.15 31.51 -21.40
CA GLN A 70 -17.60 31.36 -20.00
C GLN A 70 -18.70 30.29 -19.81
N ASP A 71 -19.17 29.67 -20.90
CA ASP A 71 -20.22 28.65 -20.86
C ASP A 71 -19.67 27.28 -20.45
N LYS A 72 -20.24 26.72 -19.37
CA LYS A 72 -19.85 25.43 -18.78
C LYS A 72 -20.17 24.21 -19.65
N ASP A 73 -21.02 24.38 -20.66
CA ASP A 73 -21.55 23.32 -21.53
C ASP A 73 -20.88 23.28 -22.91
N THR A 74 -19.63 23.73 -22.99
CA THR A 74 -18.82 23.69 -24.22
C THR A 74 -17.93 22.46 -24.29
N PHE A 75 -17.55 22.05 -25.50
CA PHE A 75 -16.55 21.01 -25.72
C PHE A 75 -15.22 21.36 -25.03
N HIS A 76 -14.87 22.65 -24.97
CA HIS A 76 -13.69 23.13 -24.26
C HIS A 76 -13.73 22.74 -22.77
N SER A 77 -14.84 22.96 -22.08
CA SER A 77 -15.05 22.54 -20.68
C SER A 77 -14.89 21.02 -20.52
N VAL A 78 -15.33 20.23 -21.50
CA VAL A 78 -15.13 18.77 -21.51
C VAL A 78 -13.64 18.41 -21.71
N LEU A 79 -12.97 19.08 -22.65
CA LEU A 79 -11.55 18.88 -22.96
C LEU A 79 -10.65 19.26 -21.78
N ASP A 80 -10.93 20.37 -21.11
CA ASP A 80 -10.20 20.81 -19.92
C ASP A 80 -10.36 19.80 -18.77
N LYS A 81 -11.58 19.30 -18.54
CA LYS A 81 -11.82 18.23 -17.56
C LYS A 81 -11.06 16.95 -17.89
N ALA A 82 -11.00 16.54 -19.15
CA ALA A 82 -10.19 15.40 -19.59
C ALA A 82 -8.69 15.64 -19.33
N TYR A 83 -8.21 16.85 -19.62
CA TYR A 83 -6.84 17.26 -19.33
C TYR A 83 -6.53 17.18 -17.83
N GLN A 84 -7.43 17.67 -16.97
CA GLN A 84 -7.29 17.58 -15.52
C GLN A 84 -7.19 16.13 -15.01
N VAL A 85 -7.96 15.19 -15.58
CA VAL A 85 -7.87 13.76 -15.23
C VAL A 85 -6.48 13.22 -15.53
N ARG A 86 -5.96 13.46 -16.76
CA ARG A 86 -4.62 13.00 -17.12
C ARG A 86 -3.54 13.65 -16.27
N GLN A 87 -3.62 14.97 -16.05
CA GLN A 87 -2.69 15.68 -15.19
C GLN A 87 -2.71 15.15 -13.76
N GLY A 88 -3.91 14.89 -13.22
CA GLY A 88 -4.09 14.34 -11.87
C GLY A 88 -3.41 12.99 -11.72
N ILE A 89 -3.73 12.03 -12.59
CA ILE A 89 -3.16 10.67 -12.52
C ILE A 89 -1.64 10.68 -12.74
N THR A 90 -1.14 11.42 -13.74
CA THR A 90 0.31 11.51 -14.00
C THR A 90 1.06 12.17 -12.84
N SER A 91 0.47 13.15 -12.17
CA SER A 91 1.07 13.79 -10.99
C SER A 91 1.23 12.86 -9.79
N LEU A 92 0.51 11.73 -9.74
CA LEU A 92 0.66 10.74 -8.68
C LEU A 92 2.03 10.09 -8.70
N LEU A 93 2.69 10.02 -9.87
CA LEU A 93 4.02 9.44 -10.05
C LEU A 93 5.15 10.47 -10.09
N ASP A 94 4.85 11.77 -10.21
CA ASP A 94 5.86 12.81 -10.34
C ASP A 94 6.74 12.91 -9.08
N PRO A 95 8.06 12.59 -9.12
CA PRO A 95 8.99 12.67 -7.99
C PRO A 95 8.98 14.03 -7.28
N ASN A 96 8.67 15.11 -8.00
CA ASN A 96 8.66 16.46 -7.43
C ASN A 96 7.35 16.81 -6.73
N ASN A 97 6.32 15.95 -6.80
CA ASN A 97 5.09 16.12 -6.07
C ASN A 97 5.24 15.56 -4.64
N PRO A 98 5.32 16.42 -3.59
CA PRO A 98 5.46 15.96 -2.21
C PRO A 98 4.17 15.36 -1.66
N ASN A 99 3.00 15.70 -2.24
CA ASN A 99 1.68 15.35 -1.70
C ASN A 99 0.80 14.67 -2.77
N PRO A 100 1.20 13.52 -3.34
CA PRO A 100 0.42 12.83 -4.36
C PRO A 100 -0.98 12.42 -3.86
N HIS A 101 -1.11 12.13 -2.56
CA HIS A 101 -2.40 11.82 -1.92
C HIS A 101 -3.39 13.01 -1.95
N GLY A 102 -2.91 14.24 -2.16
CA GLY A 102 -3.73 15.45 -2.22
C GLY A 102 -4.80 15.40 -3.30
N LEU A 103 -4.58 14.65 -4.39
CA LEU A 103 -5.58 14.43 -5.44
C LEU A 103 -6.89 13.85 -4.89
N PHE A 104 -6.79 12.96 -3.89
CA PHE A 104 -7.92 12.25 -3.31
C PHE A 104 -8.41 12.86 -2.01
N LEU A 105 -7.60 13.68 -1.35
CA LEU A 105 -7.90 14.23 -0.02
C LEU A 105 -8.20 15.73 -0.02
N GLY A 106 -7.88 16.43 -1.10
CA GLY A 106 -8.10 17.87 -1.24
C GLY A 106 -9.57 18.24 -1.34
N ASN A 107 -9.87 19.52 -1.05
CA ASN A 107 -11.23 20.07 -1.11
C ASN A 107 -11.84 20.04 -2.52
N GLU A 108 -11.00 19.99 -3.55
CA GLU A 108 -11.38 19.93 -4.96
C GLU A 108 -11.53 18.48 -5.48
N PHE A 109 -11.34 17.48 -4.61
CA PHE A 109 -11.49 16.08 -5.00
C PHE A 109 -12.92 15.80 -5.49
N ASN A 110 -13.03 15.30 -6.72
CA ASN A 110 -14.30 15.00 -7.35
C ASN A 110 -14.24 13.62 -8.04
N PRO A 111 -14.76 12.55 -7.40
CA PRO A 111 -14.73 11.21 -7.99
C PRO A 111 -15.54 11.11 -9.29
N SER A 112 -16.61 11.89 -9.42
CA SER A 112 -17.46 11.88 -10.62
C SER A 112 -16.73 12.33 -11.88
N LEU A 113 -15.64 13.08 -11.74
CA LEU A 113 -14.79 13.48 -12.86
C LEU A 113 -14.06 12.25 -13.45
N PHE A 114 -13.51 11.39 -12.59
CA PHE A 114 -12.81 10.18 -13.02
C PHE A 114 -13.78 9.13 -13.59
N HIS A 115 -14.97 8.99 -12.99
CA HIS A 115 -16.03 8.12 -13.55
C HIS A 115 -16.46 8.57 -14.95
N ARG A 116 -16.56 9.88 -15.16
CA ARG A 116 -16.94 10.45 -16.45
C ARG A 116 -15.90 10.21 -17.55
N PHE A 117 -14.63 10.09 -17.17
CA PHE A 117 -13.51 9.77 -18.05
C PHE A 117 -12.90 8.42 -17.67
N GLU A 118 -13.75 7.42 -17.48
CA GLU A 118 -13.34 6.08 -17.03
C GLU A 118 -12.32 5.44 -17.99
N ASP A 119 -12.60 5.45 -19.29
CA ASP A 119 -11.70 4.89 -20.31
C ASP A 119 -10.31 5.52 -20.24
N LEU A 120 -10.25 6.85 -20.11
CA LEU A 120 -8.99 7.58 -19.99
C LEU A 120 -8.27 7.23 -18.68
N SER A 121 -9.01 7.16 -17.58
CA SER A 121 -8.45 6.84 -16.26
C SER A 121 -7.86 5.43 -16.26
N ASN A 122 -8.59 4.45 -16.80
CA ASN A 122 -8.14 3.07 -16.91
C ASN A 122 -6.87 2.96 -17.76
N GLN A 123 -6.84 3.62 -18.93
CA GLN A 123 -5.66 3.62 -19.80
C GLN A 123 -4.42 4.23 -19.12
N LEU A 124 -4.60 5.28 -18.30
CA LEU A 124 -3.47 5.92 -17.60
C LEU A 124 -2.98 5.13 -16.40
N LEU A 125 -3.88 4.39 -15.75
CA LEU A 125 -3.55 3.54 -14.61
C LEU A 125 -2.88 2.24 -15.01
N GLU A 126 -3.22 1.69 -16.18
CA GLU A 126 -2.72 0.41 -16.67
C GLU A 126 -1.17 0.35 -16.64
N GLY A 127 -0.65 -0.61 -15.86
CA GLY A 127 0.79 -0.83 -15.68
C GLY A 127 1.46 0.09 -14.65
N ASN A 128 0.76 1.10 -14.13
CA ASN A 128 1.27 2.06 -13.16
C ASN A 128 0.71 1.87 -11.74
N GLU A 129 -0.27 0.98 -11.56
CA GLU A 129 -1.06 0.88 -10.33
C GLU A 129 -0.20 0.56 -9.11
N GLN A 130 0.82 -0.28 -9.28
CA GLN A 130 1.73 -0.66 -8.20
C GLN A 130 2.61 0.51 -7.75
N ALA A 131 3.22 1.21 -8.72
CA ALA A 131 4.07 2.36 -8.43
C ALA A 131 3.27 3.50 -7.79
N ILE A 132 2.04 3.72 -8.26
CA ILE A 132 1.11 4.70 -7.66
C ILE A 132 0.74 4.28 -6.23
N ALA A 133 0.35 3.01 -6.03
CA ALA A 133 0.00 2.49 -4.71
C ALA A 133 1.15 2.63 -3.70
N GLU A 134 2.36 2.26 -4.11
CA GLU A 134 3.57 2.37 -3.29
C GLU A 134 3.83 3.83 -2.89
N ARG A 135 3.81 4.73 -3.87
CA ARG A 135 4.03 6.16 -3.67
C ARG A 135 2.99 6.81 -2.77
N LEU A 136 1.71 6.49 -2.98
CA LEU A 136 0.63 6.95 -2.12
C LEU A 136 0.81 6.44 -0.69
N ALA A 137 1.16 5.16 -0.53
CA ALA A 137 1.40 4.57 0.78
C ALA A 137 2.59 5.22 1.50
N LEU A 138 3.65 5.65 0.80
CA LEU A 138 4.79 6.36 1.40
C LEU A 138 4.45 7.78 1.86
N CYS A 139 3.75 8.54 1.01
CA CYS A 139 3.56 9.98 1.25
C CYS A 139 2.35 10.31 2.14
N VAL A 140 1.39 9.41 2.28
CA VAL A 140 0.16 9.71 3.05
C VAL A 140 0.44 9.74 4.56
N PRO A 141 -0.08 10.72 5.31
CA PRO A 141 -0.05 10.68 6.77
C PRO A 141 -0.88 9.51 7.34
N THR A 142 -0.46 8.94 8.46
CA THR A 142 -1.12 7.76 9.06
C THR A 142 -2.60 7.98 9.35
N GLN A 143 -2.98 9.19 9.80
CA GLN A 143 -4.38 9.53 10.09
C GLN A 143 -5.29 9.55 8.85
N ASP A 144 -4.72 9.71 7.66
CA ASP A 144 -5.48 9.88 6.42
C ASP A 144 -5.55 8.60 5.57
N GLN A 145 -4.86 7.53 5.98
CA GLN A 145 -4.76 6.27 5.22
C GLN A 145 -6.13 5.66 4.89
N SER A 146 -7.03 5.57 5.88
CA SER A 146 -8.36 4.99 5.69
C SER A 146 -9.22 5.82 4.73
N LYS A 147 -9.15 7.15 4.83
CA LYS A 147 -9.88 8.07 3.95
C LYS A 147 -9.36 7.98 2.52
N LEU A 148 -8.03 7.91 2.36
CA LEU A 148 -7.39 7.72 1.07
C LEU A 148 -7.83 6.40 0.41
N ALA A 149 -7.75 5.28 1.13
CA ALA A 149 -8.16 3.97 0.62
C ALA A 149 -9.63 3.96 0.19
N TYR A 150 -10.50 4.56 1.01
CA TYR A 150 -11.91 4.74 0.67
C TYR A 150 -12.08 5.56 -0.62
N ASN A 151 -11.48 6.74 -0.71
CA ASN A 151 -11.63 7.62 -1.87
C ASN A 151 -11.11 6.96 -3.16
N VAL A 152 -9.94 6.32 -3.12
CA VAL A 152 -9.38 5.61 -4.29
C VAL A 152 -10.30 4.49 -4.75
N ARG A 153 -10.82 3.67 -3.81
CA ARG A 153 -11.77 2.60 -4.11
C ARG A 153 -13.06 3.09 -4.76
N HIS A 154 -13.53 4.29 -4.41
CA HIS A 154 -14.76 4.86 -4.98
C HIS A 154 -14.51 5.69 -6.24
N THR A 155 -13.26 6.05 -6.54
CA THR A 155 -12.92 6.89 -7.70
C THR A 155 -12.77 6.06 -8.97
N PHE A 156 -12.16 4.89 -8.87
CA PHE A 156 -11.84 4.07 -10.04
C PHE A 156 -12.72 2.82 -10.05
N SER A 157 -13.26 2.49 -11.21
CA SER A 157 -14.05 1.27 -11.42
C SER A 157 -13.18 0.02 -11.37
N GLN A 158 -11.94 0.12 -11.87
CA GLN A 158 -10.95 -0.94 -11.74
C GLN A 158 -10.43 -1.02 -10.31
N LYS A 159 -10.56 -2.22 -9.73
CA LYS A 159 -10.16 -2.47 -8.34
C LYS A 159 -8.66 -2.63 -8.16
N THR A 160 -7.91 -2.87 -9.23
CA THR A 160 -6.45 -3.16 -9.19
C THR A 160 -5.68 -2.13 -8.37
N LEU A 161 -5.86 -0.83 -8.64
CA LEU A 161 -5.19 0.22 -7.88
C LEU A 161 -5.62 0.21 -6.41
N SER A 162 -6.92 0.06 -6.12
CA SER A 162 -7.43 0.06 -4.76
C SER A 162 -6.92 -1.13 -3.93
N GLU A 163 -6.82 -2.31 -4.55
CA GLU A 163 -6.31 -3.52 -3.92
C GLU A 163 -4.80 -3.41 -3.65
N LYS A 164 -4.03 -2.92 -4.63
CA LYS A 164 -2.59 -2.67 -4.46
C LYS A 164 -2.33 -1.61 -3.39
N LEU A 165 -3.12 -0.53 -3.36
CA LEU A 165 -3.01 0.51 -2.33
C LEU A 165 -3.31 -0.05 -0.94
N GLN A 166 -4.39 -0.84 -0.80
CA GLN A 166 -4.73 -1.45 0.48
C GLN A 166 -3.59 -2.36 0.98
N LEU A 167 -3.01 -3.17 0.09
CA LEU A 167 -1.88 -4.03 0.41
C LEU A 167 -0.64 -3.21 0.83
N ALA A 168 -0.31 -2.15 0.10
CA ALA A 168 0.81 -1.26 0.42
C ALA A 168 0.62 -0.54 1.77
N LEU A 169 -0.59 -0.10 2.10
CA LEU A 169 -0.90 0.55 3.38
C LEU A 169 -0.80 -0.42 4.56
N VAL A 170 -1.32 -1.63 4.41
CA VAL A 170 -1.18 -2.70 5.42
C VAL A 170 0.29 -3.02 5.64
N LEU A 171 1.05 -3.17 4.56
CA LEU A 171 2.47 -3.48 4.62
C LEU A 171 3.27 -2.37 5.30
N ARG A 172 3.02 -1.09 4.95
CA ARG A 172 3.63 0.05 5.64
C ARG A 172 3.33 0.03 7.14
N ARG A 173 2.07 -0.20 7.52
CA ARG A 173 1.68 -0.28 8.94
C ARG A 173 2.42 -1.41 9.65
N ASP A 174 2.56 -2.57 9.03
CA ASP A 174 3.22 -3.72 9.63
C ASP A 174 4.74 -3.51 9.71
N ILE A 175 5.35 -2.81 8.75
CA ILE A 175 6.74 -2.34 8.86
C ILE A 175 6.89 -1.41 10.07
N GLU A 176 6.06 -0.37 10.17
CA GLU A 176 6.14 0.64 11.25
C GLU A 176 5.87 0.04 12.64
N ARG A 177 4.91 -0.88 12.76
CA ARG A 177 4.46 -1.43 14.05
C ARG A 177 5.17 -2.69 14.49
N LEU A 178 5.62 -3.52 13.55
CA LEU A 178 6.21 -4.83 13.85
C LEU A 178 7.69 -4.83 13.54
N LEU A 179 8.07 -4.54 12.29
CA LEU A 179 9.46 -4.66 11.84
C LEU A 179 10.39 -3.63 12.49
N LEU A 180 9.93 -2.39 12.64
CA LEU A 180 10.65 -1.31 13.32
C LEU A 180 10.47 -1.32 14.85
N SER A 181 9.80 -2.32 15.40
CA SER A 181 9.59 -2.44 16.85
C SER A 181 10.80 -3.06 17.57
N ASP A 182 10.65 -3.29 18.87
CA ASP A 182 11.63 -4.05 19.64
C ASP A 182 11.63 -5.55 19.32
N ASN A 183 10.57 -6.04 18.66
CA ASN A 183 10.37 -7.46 18.36
C ASN A 183 10.17 -7.66 16.83
N PRO A 184 11.20 -7.41 16.01
CA PRO A 184 11.09 -7.46 14.54
C PRO A 184 10.70 -8.84 14.00
N GLU A 185 10.92 -9.91 14.75
CA GLU A 185 10.51 -11.27 14.39
C GLU A 185 8.99 -11.41 14.20
N LYS A 186 8.20 -10.58 14.89
CA LYS A 186 6.73 -10.60 14.77
C LYS A 186 6.24 -10.25 13.36
N PHE A 187 7.01 -9.47 12.61
CA PHE A 187 6.70 -9.17 11.21
C PHE A 187 6.74 -10.44 10.36
N PHE A 188 7.82 -11.21 10.48
CA PHE A 188 8.10 -12.43 9.72
C PHE A 188 7.26 -13.65 10.14
N MET A 189 6.81 -13.65 11.39
CA MET A 189 5.96 -14.70 11.97
C MET A 189 4.47 -14.35 11.93
N SER A 190 4.11 -13.17 11.42
CA SER A 190 2.71 -12.77 11.29
C SER A 190 1.98 -13.70 10.32
N ARG A 191 0.71 -14.01 10.62
CA ARG A 191 -0.17 -14.72 9.69
C ARG A 191 -0.37 -13.94 8.38
N ASP A 192 -0.30 -12.62 8.47
CA ASP A 192 -0.52 -11.72 7.34
C ASP A 192 0.78 -11.42 6.57
N TYR A 193 1.90 -12.08 6.92
CA TYR A 193 3.15 -12.00 6.17
C TYR A 193 2.95 -12.54 4.74
N ASN A 194 3.34 -11.75 3.75
CA ASN A 194 3.25 -12.10 2.34
C ASN A 194 4.56 -11.72 1.62
N GLU A 195 5.29 -12.73 1.15
CA GLU A 195 6.56 -12.58 0.45
C GLU A 195 6.41 -11.82 -0.88
N GLU A 196 5.37 -12.12 -1.65
CA GLU A 196 5.10 -11.47 -2.93
C GLU A 196 4.78 -9.99 -2.75
N ALA A 197 4.03 -9.64 -1.69
CA ALA A 197 3.76 -8.25 -1.33
C ALA A 197 5.06 -7.52 -0.93
N CYS A 198 5.94 -8.18 -0.17
CA CYS A 198 7.23 -7.61 0.19
C CYS A 198 8.10 -7.32 -1.04
N LYS A 199 8.10 -8.23 -2.03
CA LYS A 199 8.81 -8.06 -3.30
C LYS A 199 8.19 -6.96 -4.16
N ALA A 200 6.87 -6.93 -4.26
CA ALA A 200 6.14 -5.95 -5.06
C ALA A 200 6.34 -4.51 -4.56
N PHE A 201 6.48 -4.33 -3.25
CA PHE A 201 6.61 -3.02 -2.61
C PHE A 201 7.98 -2.84 -1.94
N ILE A 202 9.04 -3.24 -2.63
CA ILE A 202 10.42 -3.19 -2.11
C ILE A 202 10.86 -1.77 -1.74
N ASN A 203 10.36 -0.73 -2.41
CA ASN A 203 10.77 0.65 -2.10
C ASN A 203 10.15 1.15 -0.79
N LEU A 204 9.03 0.57 -0.32
CA LEU A 204 8.56 0.79 1.06
C LEU A 204 9.66 0.45 2.07
N PHE A 205 10.30 -0.70 1.91
CA PHE A 205 11.38 -1.12 2.80
C PHE A 205 12.61 -0.25 2.63
N ARG A 206 13.02 0.05 1.39
CA ARG A 206 14.20 0.91 1.14
C ARG A 206 14.08 2.26 1.84
N ILE A 207 12.91 2.90 1.78
CA ILE A 207 12.71 4.23 2.36
C ILE A 207 12.48 4.16 3.88
N LEU A 208 11.67 3.21 4.36
CA LEU A 208 11.30 3.17 5.78
C LEU A 208 12.39 2.57 6.68
N LEU A 209 13.23 1.70 6.12
CA LEU A 209 14.31 1.03 6.85
C LEU A 209 15.64 1.76 6.75
N GLU A 210 15.76 2.80 5.91
CA GLU A 210 17.02 3.51 5.67
C GLU A 210 17.72 3.87 6.99
N GLY A 211 18.92 3.31 7.19
CA GLY A 211 19.78 3.54 8.35
C GLY A 211 19.41 2.73 9.60
N LYS A 212 18.45 1.79 9.52
CA LYS A 212 17.97 0.95 10.63
C LYS A 212 18.17 -0.55 10.38
N GLU A 213 18.68 -0.92 9.21
CA GLU A 213 18.83 -2.32 8.78
C GLU A 213 19.74 -3.11 9.73
N GLU A 214 20.84 -2.49 10.16
CA GLU A 214 21.79 -3.11 11.09
C GLU A 214 21.15 -3.38 12.47
N GLU A 215 20.35 -2.44 12.98
CA GLU A 215 19.65 -2.56 14.26
C GLU A 215 18.66 -3.73 14.22
N ILE A 216 17.85 -3.82 13.15
CA ILE A 216 16.89 -4.90 12.93
C ILE A 216 17.62 -6.24 12.88
N GLY A 217 18.69 -6.34 12.09
CA GLY A 217 19.50 -7.57 12.00
C GLY A 217 20.09 -7.99 13.34
N THR A 218 20.56 -7.03 14.15
CA THR A 218 21.10 -7.28 15.49
C THR A 218 20.02 -7.83 16.44
N LYS A 219 18.83 -7.24 16.44
CA LYS A 219 17.68 -7.71 17.24
C LYS A 219 17.28 -9.14 16.85
N LEU A 220 17.19 -9.42 15.54
CA LEU A 220 16.89 -10.76 15.02
C LEU A 220 18.00 -11.79 15.34
N GLY A 221 19.26 -11.38 15.34
CA GLY A 221 20.39 -12.24 15.71
C GLY A 221 20.41 -12.62 17.19
N ALA A 222 19.84 -11.78 18.06
CA ALA A 222 19.75 -12.00 19.51
C ALA A 222 18.58 -12.90 19.95
N LEU A 223 17.70 -13.32 19.02
CA LEU A 223 16.58 -14.22 19.32
C LEU A 223 17.06 -15.52 19.96
N GLN A 224 16.44 -15.95 21.05
CA GLN A 224 16.82 -17.20 21.74
C GLN A 224 16.43 -18.47 20.94
N SER A 225 15.38 -18.37 20.11
CA SER A 225 14.90 -19.48 19.30
C SER A 225 15.71 -19.63 18.01
N GLU A 226 16.51 -20.69 17.92
CA GLU A 226 17.29 -21.03 16.71
C GLU A 226 16.38 -21.32 15.51
N ASN A 227 15.25 -22.00 15.73
CA ASN A 227 14.28 -22.30 14.68
C ASN A 227 13.66 -21.02 14.09
N ALA A 228 13.26 -20.07 14.94
CA ALA A 228 12.71 -18.80 14.48
C ALA A 228 13.76 -18.03 13.66
N ARG A 229 15.00 -17.98 14.17
CA ARG A 229 16.11 -17.30 13.49
C ARG A 229 16.41 -17.93 12.12
N ALA A 230 16.47 -19.26 12.03
CA ALA A 230 16.70 -19.97 10.77
C ALA A 230 15.56 -19.76 9.75
N SER A 231 14.30 -19.74 10.22
CA SER A 231 13.14 -19.44 9.38
C SER A 231 13.21 -18.02 8.80
N ILE A 232 13.51 -17.04 9.64
CA ILE A 232 13.62 -15.62 9.23
C ILE A 232 14.78 -15.44 8.24
N LYS A 233 15.94 -16.06 8.48
CA LYS A 233 17.05 -16.06 7.52
C LYS A 233 16.63 -16.60 6.15
N ARG A 234 15.88 -17.70 6.12
CA ARG A 234 15.37 -18.27 4.86
C ARG A 234 14.43 -17.30 4.17
N GLN A 235 13.52 -16.67 4.89
CA GLN A 235 12.60 -15.67 4.32
C GLN A 235 13.35 -14.45 3.77
N LEU A 236 14.31 -13.90 4.52
CA LEU A 236 15.17 -12.81 4.04
C LEU A 236 15.90 -13.20 2.75
N ALA A 237 16.46 -14.41 2.69
CA ALA A 237 17.13 -14.92 1.49
C ALA A 237 16.21 -15.00 0.27
N LEU A 238 14.93 -15.35 0.47
CA LEU A 238 13.93 -15.38 -0.60
C LEU A 238 13.55 -13.97 -1.10
N LEU A 239 13.70 -12.94 -0.25
CA LEU A 239 13.39 -11.54 -0.56
C LEU A 239 14.53 -10.80 -1.27
N HIS A 240 15.77 -11.31 -1.23
CA HIS A 240 16.94 -10.69 -1.86
C HIS A 240 17.62 -11.58 -2.93
N THR A 241 16.83 -12.32 -3.70
CA THR A 241 17.31 -13.31 -4.69
C THR A 241 18.14 -12.75 -5.85
N GLU A 242 18.12 -11.45 -6.08
CA GLU A 242 19.03 -10.80 -7.03
C GLU A 242 20.38 -10.58 -6.35
N ALA A 243 21.33 -11.47 -6.61
CA ALA A 243 22.67 -11.49 -6.01
C ALA A 243 23.47 -10.17 -6.13
N PHE A 244 23.01 -9.21 -6.94
CA PHE A 244 23.70 -7.98 -7.31
C PHE A 244 23.10 -6.69 -6.72
N ASP A 245 22.00 -6.74 -5.96
CA ASP A 245 21.49 -5.55 -5.27
C ASP A 245 22.06 -5.45 -3.84
N GLU A 246 23.24 -4.83 -3.72
CA GLU A 246 23.86 -4.51 -2.42
C GLU A 246 23.05 -3.51 -1.60
N THR A 247 22.14 -2.76 -2.24
CA THR A 247 21.27 -1.79 -1.57
C THR A 247 19.92 -2.38 -1.16
N ASN A 248 19.72 -3.69 -1.35
CA ASN A 248 18.50 -4.35 -0.91
C ASN A 248 18.43 -4.36 0.64
N PRO A 249 17.39 -3.77 1.25
CA PRO A 249 17.30 -3.63 2.69
C PRO A 249 17.25 -5.00 3.39
N PHE A 250 16.67 -6.03 2.76
CA PHE A 250 16.63 -7.37 3.32
C PHE A 250 17.99 -8.05 3.35
N LYS A 251 18.86 -7.76 2.38
CA LYS A 251 20.25 -8.24 2.36
C LYS A 251 21.03 -7.63 3.52
N LEU A 252 20.93 -6.32 3.72
CA LEU A 252 21.58 -5.61 4.83
C LEU A 252 21.15 -6.16 6.20
N VAL A 253 19.85 -6.41 6.38
CA VAL A 253 19.31 -7.05 7.59
C VAL A 253 19.87 -8.47 7.77
N ALA A 254 19.93 -9.28 6.70
CA ALA A 254 20.42 -10.66 6.76
C ALA A 254 21.93 -10.75 7.09
N ASP A 255 22.71 -9.83 6.55
CA ASP A 255 24.15 -9.73 6.81
C ASP A 255 24.41 -9.39 8.28
N SER A 256 23.72 -8.36 8.81
CA SER A 256 23.83 -7.99 10.24
C SER A 256 23.38 -9.11 11.18
N LEU A 257 22.29 -9.80 10.86
CA LEU A 257 21.80 -10.96 11.62
C LEU A 257 22.87 -12.07 11.70
N SER A 258 23.52 -12.38 10.57
CA SER A 258 24.55 -13.42 10.51
C SER A 258 25.82 -13.05 11.30
N VAL A 259 26.21 -11.77 11.29
CA VAL A 259 27.31 -11.24 12.11
C VAL A 259 26.99 -11.38 13.60
N LYS A 260 25.81 -10.95 14.03
CA LYS A 260 25.41 -10.98 15.45
C LYS A 260 25.28 -12.39 15.99
N GLU A 261 24.70 -13.31 15.22
CA GLU A 261 24.63 -14.72 15.61
C GLU A 261 26.03 -15.33 15.85
N SER A 262 26.97 -15.05 14.94
CA SER A 262 28.35 -15.55 15.06
C SER A 262 29.04 -15.05 16.34
N LEU A 263 28.74 -13.82 16.77
CA LEU A 263 29.25 -13.25 18.02
C LEU A 263 28.62 -13.91 19.25
N GLU A 264 27.31 -14.13 19.27
CA GLU A 264 26.64 -14.79 20.39
C GLU A 264 27.05 -16.28 20.53
N GLN A 265 27.22 -16.99 19.41
CA GLN A 265 27.75 -18.36 19.43
C GLN A 265 29.18 -18.43 19.98
N LYS A 266 30.05 -17.45 19.63
CA LYS A 266 31.40 -17.34 20.20
C LYS A 266 31.33 -17.08 21.71
N LYS A 267 30.45 -16.19 22.16
CA LYS A 267 30.25 -15.86 23.58
C LYS A 267 29.80 -17.08 24.39
N MET A 268 28.80 -17.82 23.91
CA MET A 268 28.33 -19.06 24.54
C MET A 268 29.42 -20.13 24.57
N ARG A 269 30.21 -20.30 23.50
CA ARG A 269 31.35 -21.23 23.48
C ARG A 269 32.48 -20.83 24.45
N SER A 270 32.70 -19.52 24.66
CA SER A 270 33.67 -19.05 25.65
C SER A 270 33.19 -19.19 27.10
N GLN A 271 31.88 -19.06 27.36
CA GLN A 271 31.30 -19.30 28.70
C GLN A 271 31.22 -20.79 29.05
N ALA A 272 30.92 -21.66 28.07
CA ALA A 272 30.93 -23.11 28.26
C ALA A 272 32.35 -23.71 28.44
N LYS A 273 33.42 -22.92 28.22
CA LYS A 273 34.82 -23.33 28.33
C LYS A 273 35.51 -22.87 29.62
N ASN A 274 34.78 -22.67 30.72
CA ASN A 274 35.37 -22.54 32.06
C ASN A 274 35.27 -23.88 32.83
N PRO A 275 36.34 -24.71 32.90
CA PRO A 275 36.32 -25.96 33.65
C PRO A 275 36.94 -25.84 35.07
N ASN A 276 37.29 -24.64 35.53
CA ASN A 276 38.00 -24.49 36.80
C ASN A 276 37.09 -23.98 37.91
N ASN A 277 36.37 -24.90 38.57
CA ASN A 277 36.04 -24.71 39.98
C ASN A 277 35.62 -26.01 40.71
N TYR A 278 36.42 -27.07 40.62
CA TYR A 278 36.43 -28.10 41.68
C TYR A 278 37.81 -28.75 41.70
N PHE A 279 38.57 -28.53 42.78
CA PHE A 279 39.37 -29.53 43.51
C PHE A 279 40.20 -28.83 44.58
N ASN A 280 39.78 -28.96 45.85
CA ASN A 280 40.73 -29.13 46.93
C ASN A 280 40.12 -29.97 48.05
N ASN A 281 40.81 -31.08 48.35
CA ASN A 281 40.47 -32.14 49.28
C ASN A 281 40.69 -31.71 50.75
N ARG A 282 39.92 -32.29 51.70
CA ARG A 282 40.44 -33.28 52.65
C ARG A 282 39.36 -33.84 53.61
N THR A 283 39.54 -35.14 53.83
CA THR A 283 38.82 -36.15 54.61
C THR A 283 38.95 -35.97 56.13
N THR A 284 37.88 -36.24 56.89
CA THR A 284 37.87 -37.14 58.09
C THR A 284 36.44 -37.39 58.58
N THR A 285 36.02 -38.66 58.60
CA THR A 285 34.97 -39.27 59.46
C THR A 285 35.44 -39.34 60.93
N PRO A 286 34.62 -39.67 61.97
CA PRO A 286 33.38 -40.48 62.03
C PRO A 286 32.23 -39.77 62.83
N SER A 287 31.04 -40.26 63.17
CA SER A 287 30.57 -41.57 63.68
C SER A 287 29.07 -41.43 64.04
N PHE A 288 28.21 -42.39 63.64
CA PHE A 288 26.98 -42.89 64.32
C PHE A 288 25.81 -41.96 64.69
N HIS A 289 24.63 -42.19 64.08
CA HIS A 289 23.47 -42.89 64.71
C HIS A 289 22.19 -42.70 63.85
N ASN A 290 21.55 -43.81 63.47
CA ASN A 290 20.12 -43.91 63.13
C ASN A 290 19.30 -43.88 64.44
N PRO A 291 18.02 -43.43 64.48
CA PRO A 291 16.93 -44.19 63.85
C PRO A 291 15.72 -43.40 63.26
N LEU A 292 14.98 -44.12 62.41
CA LEU A 292 13.59 -43.89 61.95
C LEU A 292 12.58 -44.07 63.12
N PRO A 293 11.36 -43.49 63.08
CA PRO A 293 10.18 -44.23 62.53
C PRO A 293 9.19 -43.31 61.75
N THR A 294 8.63 -43.70 60.60
CA THR A 294 7.43 -44.55 60.31
C THR A 294 6.09 -43.77 60.25
N ILE A 295 5.20 -44.20 59.33
CA ILE A 295 3.70 -44.14 59.32
C ILE A 295 3.08 -43.08 58.36
N GLU A 296 2.62 -43.50 57.16
CA GLU A 296 1.20 -43.75 56.70
C GLU A 296 0.50 -42.42 56.27
N GLU A 297 -0.44 -42.29 55.35
CA GLU A 297 -1.28 -43.17 54.50
C GLU A 297 -1.95 -42.27 53.42
N GLU A 298 -2.31 -42.91 52.29
CA GLU A 298 -3.50 -42.80 51.41
C GLU A 298 -4.47 -41.58 51.32
N GLY A 299 -5.12 -41.47 50.14
CA GLY A 299 -6.41 -40.78 49.91
C GLY A 299 -6.35 -39.66 48.84
N ASN A 300 -6.59 -39.85 47.54
CA ASN A 300 -7.80 -40.24 46.78
C ASN A 300 -8.76 -39.06 46.43
N GLU A 301 -9.40 -39.17 45.25
CA GLU A 301 -10.52 -38.37 44.67
C GLU A 301 -10.14 -37.04 43.95
N SER A 302 -10.33 -36.84 42.64
CA SER A 302 -11.46 -37.01 41.68
C SER A 302 -12.48 -35.86 41.64
N PHE A 303 -12.95 -35.57 40.42
CA PHE A 303 -14.00 -34.64 39.92
C PHE A 303 -13.44 -33.42 39.16
N SER A 304 -13.52 -33.37 37.83
CA SER A 304 -14.70 -33.12 36.95
C SER A 304 -15.18 -31.66 37.11
N ASP A 305 -15.65 -30.89 36.12
CA ASP A 305 -16.28 -31.17 34.84
C ASP A 305 -16.28 -29.86 34.01
N GLU A 306 -16.54 -30.01 32.69
CA GLU A 306 -17.40 -29.12 31.86
C GLU A 306 -16.91 -27.69 31.51
N GLU A 307 -17.21 -27.11 30.35
CA GLU A 307 -17.74 -27.57 29.05
C GLU A 307 -17.72 -26.37 28.07
N ASN A 308 -17.71 -26.68 26.77
CA ASN A 308 -18.36 -26.01 25.65
C ASN A 308 -18.42 -24.47 25.52
N PHE A 309 -17.85 -23.99 24.40
CA PHE A 309 -18.50 -22.98 23.55
C PHE A 309 -18.29 -23.37 22.07
N SER A 310 -19.36 -23.79 21.39
CA SER A 310 -19.37 -23.95 19.93
C SER A 310 -20.36 -22.97 19.32
N LEU A 311 -19.86 -22.26 18.30
CA LEU A 311 -20.55 -21.32 17.44
C LEU A 311 -21.78 -21.93 16.77
N HIS A 312 -22.87 -21.17 16.76
CA HIS A 312 -23.79 -21.07 15.62
C HIS A 312 -24.32 -19.64 15.60
N ASP A 313 -24.04 -18.91 14.52
CA ASP A 313 -25.02 -18.01 13.93
C ASP A 313 -24.71 -17.88 12.44
N ARG A 314 -25.65 -18.40 11.65
CA ARG A 314 -25.80 -18.20 10.21
C ARG A 314 -26.72 -16.99 10.04
N GLU A 315 -26.30 -15.99 9.30
CA GLU A 315 -27.22 -15.01 8.73
C GLU A 315 -27.40 -15.29 7.24
N GLU A 316 -28.64 -15.62 6.89
CA GLU A 316 -29.18 -15.65 5.53
C GLU A 316 -29.28 -14.22 4.98
N VAL A 317 -29.00 -14.10 3.69
CA VAL A 317 -29.17 -12.90 2.87
C VAL A 317 -30.45 -13.10 2.07
N ASP A 318 -31.39 -12.17 2.18
CA ASP A 318 -32.49 -12.02 1.22
C ASP A 318 -32.58 -10.58 0.71
N GLU A 319 -32.94 -10.49 -0.57
CA GLU A 319 -32.77 -9.39 -1.49
C GLU A 319 -34.06 -8.52 -1.59
N ILE A 320 -33.87 -7.20 -1.54
CA ILE A 320 -34.53 -6.09 -2.24
C ILE A 320 -36.07 -6.13 -2.43
N ASP A 321 -36.77 -5.17 -1.79
CA ASP A 321 -37.64 -4.20 -2.48
C ASP A 321 -38.06 -3.03 -1.56
N GLY A 322 -38.09 -1.81 -2.11
CA GLY A 322 -38.93 -0.72 -1.57
C GLY A 322 -38.27 0.33 -0.67
N ILE A 323 -38.01 1.49 -1.28
CA ILE A 323 -37.93 2.86 -0.72
C ILE A 323 -38.26 2.99 0.78
N LEU A 324 -37.28 3.45 1.57
CA LEU A 324 -37.53 4.05 2.89
C LEU A 324 -36.81 5.40 3.02
N ILE A 325 -37.64 6.43 3.07
CA ILE A 325 -37.32 7.81 3.44
C ILE A 325 -37.07 7.82 4.95
N TYR A 326 -35.90 8.26 5.40
CA TYR A 326 -35.66 8.55 6.82
C TYR A 326 -35.55 10.05 7.05
N SER A 327 -36.61 10.58 7.65
CA SER A 327 -36.66 11.88 8.31
C SER A 327 -35.75 11.86 9.55
N SER A 328 -34.85 12.83 9.65
CA SER A 328 -34.01 13.02 10.84
C SER A 328 -34.82 13.64 11.98
N PRO A 329 -34.91 13.01 13.16
CA PRO A 329 -35.46 13.62 14.35
C PRO A 329 -34.31 14.22 15.13
N ASN A 330 -33.99 15.49 14.87
CA ASN A 330 -33.40 16.39 15.88
C ASN A 330 -33.31 17.79 15.28
N GLY A 331 -34.36 18.57 15.54
CA GLY A 331 -34.27 20.01 15.43
C GLY A 331 -33.40 20.56 16.55
N ILE A 332 -32.43 21.39 16.19
CA ILE A 332 -32.06 22.56 16.99
C ILE A 332 -32.04 23.75 16.03
N LYS A 333 -32.93 24.70 16.31
CA LYS A 333 -32.96 26.04 15.73
C LYS A 333 -31.89 26.89 16.42
N LEU A 334 -31.01 27.53 15.64
CA LEU A 334 -30.88 28.98 15.54
C LEU A 334 -29.98 29.33 14.35
#